data_AF-A0A7L0WS15-F1
#
_entry.id   AF-A0A7L0WS15-F1
#
_cell.length_a   1.000
_cell.length_b   1.000
_cell.length_c   1.000
_cell.angle_alpha   90.00
_cell.angle_beta   90.00
_cell.angle_gamma   90.00
#
_symmetry.space_group_name_H-M   'P 1'
#
loop_
_entity.id
_entity.type
_entity.pdbx_description
1 polymer ?
#
loop_
_entity_poly.entity_id
_entity_poly.type
_entity_poly.pdbx_seq_one_letter_code
_entity_poly.pdbx_strand_id
1 'polypeptide(L)'
;YPQQHAPQAQLGKLNLSTIEAMIGSYTKVLFVRDPFQRLISAYMQSMGSSSSFSSFVQEVLDIGLRDASTAWKPLVSLCLPCLVQYDYVLMFGFLRQELGHLLPRAGLPADIRLPEFSDSQVLWTYSWLSEQLFSELSLQQKLQLSQFYRWDLSAFHFPHSLLSG
;
A
#
# COMPACT_ATOMS: atom_id res chain seq x y z
N TYR A 1 14.66 25.67 10.46
CA TYR A 1 13.23 25.68 10.86
C TYR A 1 13.11 25.06 12.24
N PRO A 2 12.52 25.74 13.23
CA PRO A 2 12.38 25.17 14.56
C PRO A 2 11.34 24.05 14.52
N GLN A 3 11.75 22.82 14.81
CA GLN A 3 10.83 21.72 15.08
C GLN A 3 10.05 22.06 16.35
N GLN A 4 8.83 22.56 16.18
CA GLN A 4 7.84 22.56 17.26
C GLN A 4 7.53 21.08 17.53
N HIS A 5 8.15 20.53 18.57
CA HIS A 5 7.84 19.20 19.04
C HIS A 5 6.34 19.10 19.27
N ALA A 6 5.69 18.20 18.55
CA ALA A 6 4.27 17.96 18.72
C ALA A 6 3.99 17.65 20.19
N PRO A 7 2.98 18.29 20.82
CA PRO A 7 2.64 17.99 22.19
C PRO A 7 2.35 16.49 22.32
N GLN A 8 3.02 15.81 23.25
CA GLN A 8 2.86 14.36 23.53
C GLN A 8 1.49 14.01 24.14
N ALA A 9 0.48 14.87 23.97
CA ALA A 9 -0.88 14.65 24.43
C ALA A 9 -1.65 13.80 23.42
N GLN A 10 -2.46 12.87 23.94
CA GLN A 10 -3.39 12.10 23.11
C GLN A 10 -4.34 13.05 22.36
N LEU A 11 -4.54 12.83 21.06
CA LEU A 11 -5.39 13.66 20.20
C LEU A 11 -6.77 13.95 20.81
N GLY A 12 -7.42 12.93 21.39
CA GLY A 12 -8.74 13.07 22.01
C GLY A 12 -8.80 14.01 23.22
N LYS A 13 -7.66 14.51 23.72
CA LYS A 13 -7.59 15.51 24.79
C LYS A 13 -7.39 16.94 24.28
N LEU A 14 -7.19 17.12 22.98
CA LEU A 14 -6.98 18.42 22.34
C LEU A 14 -8.30 18.92 21.70
N ASN A 15 -8.42 20.24 21.54
CA ASN A 15 -9.54 20.80 20.79
C ASN A 15 -9.34 20.61 19.27
N LEU A 16 -10.42 20.70 18.49
CA LEU A 16 -10.41 20.43 17.05
C LEU A 16 -9.39 21.30 16.31
N SER A 17 -9.33 22.61 16.62
CA SER A 17 -8.41 23.54 15.95
C SER A 17 -6.94 23.20 16.19
N THR A 18 -6.59 22.74 17.40
CA THR A 18 -5.23 22.28 17.71
C THR A 18 -4.90 21.00 16.96
N ILE A 19 -5.85 20.07 16.87
CA ILE A 19 -5.68 18.82 16.12
C ILE A 19 -5.47 19.13 14.63
N GLU A 20 -6.29 20.01 14.05
CA GLU A 20 -6.17 20.43 12.65
C GLU A 20 -4.84 21.12 12.37
N ALA A 21 -4.43 22.06 13.22
CA ALA A 21 -3.13 22.73 13.09
C ALA A 21 -1.96 21.74 13.19
N MET A 22 -2.05 20.77 14.10
CA MET A 22 -1.01 19.75 14.28
C MET A 22 -0.97 18.75 13.13
N ILE A 23 -2.11 18.23 12.67
CA ILE A 23 -2.17 17.35 11.49
C ILE A 23 -1.72 18.11 10.25
N GLY A 24 -2.04 19.40 10.15
CA GLY A 24 -1.60 20.28 9.07
C GLY A 24 -0.08 20.48 9.01
N SER A 25 0.64 20.39 10.14
CA SER A 25 2.09 20.57 10.17
C SER A 25 2.90 19.31 9.85
N TYR A 26 2.26 18.13 9.83
CA TYR A 26 2.93 16.87 9.50
C TYR A 26 3.07 16.66 8.00
N THR A 27 4.25 16.19 7.58
CA THR A 27 4.45 15.57 6.26
C THR A 27 3.74 14.22 6.22
N LYS A 28 2.79 14.07 5.30
CA LYS A 28 1.97 12.87 5.11
C LYS A 28 2.46 12.14 3.88
N VAL A 29 2.93 10.90 4.09
CA VAL A 29 3.43 10.03 3.03
C VAL A 29 2.52 8.82 2.90
N LEU A 30 2.07 8.54 1.68
CA LEU A 30 1.30 7.34 1.34
C LEU A 30 2.19 6.37 0.58
N PHE A 31 2.33 5.15 1.10
CA PHE A 31 2.99 4.07 0.37
C PHE A 31 1.94 3.24 -0.35
N VAL A 32 2.05 3.12 -1.68
CA VAL A 32 1.17 2.32 -2.52
C VAL A 32 1.93 1.12 -3.07
N ARG A 33 1.27 -0.01 -3.15
CA ARG A 33 1.78 -1.24 -3.74
C ARG A 33 0.69 -1.82 -4.62
N ASP A 34 1.10 -2.44 -5.72
CA ASP A 34 0.19 -3.15 -6.60
C ASP A 34 -0.74 -4.08 -5.79
N PRO A 35 -2.07 -4.02 -6.00
CA PRO A 35 -3.04 -4.76 -5.20
C PRO A 35 -2.85 -6.29 -5.30
N PHE A 36 -2.42 -6.81 -6.46
CA PHE A 36 -2.17 -8.24 -6.62
C PHE A 36 -0.92 -8.67 -5.83
N GLN A 37 0.14 -7.87 -5.84
CA GLN A 37 1.30 -8.14 -4.99
C GLN A 37 0.98 -8.10 -3.49
N ARG A 38 0.08 -7.20 -3.05
CA ARG A 38 -0.42 -7.20 -1.67
C ARG A 38 -1.17 -8.48 -1.34
N LEU A 39 -1.99 -8.96 -2.27
CA LEU A 39 -2.73 -10.21 -2.14
C LEU A 39 -1.80 -11.42 -2.00
N ILE A 40 -0.74 -11.50 -2.82
CA ILE A 40 0.31 -12.53 -2.71
C ILE A 40 1.00 -12.44 -1.35
N SER A 41 1.36 -11.23 -0.90
CA SER A 41 2.00 -11.05 0.41
C SER A 41 1.11 -11.52 1.56
N ALA A 42 -0.20 -11.28 1.46
CA ALA A 42 -1.16 -11.76 2.45
C ALA A 42 -1.28 -13.28 2.43
N TYR A 43 -1.40 -13.88 1.24
CA TYR A 43 -1.40 -15.34 1.06
C TYR A 43 -0.16 -16.00 1.66
N MET A 44 1.03 -15.46 1.39
CA MET A 44 2.30 -15.97 1.93
C MET A 44 2.34 -15.92 3.46
N GLN A 45 1.76 -14.88 4.07
CA GLN A 45 1.67 -14.76 5.53
C GLN A 45 0.59 -15.68 6.13
N SER A 46 -0.45 -16.02 5.35
CA SER A 46 -1.55 -16.88 5.75
C SER A 46 -1.39 -18.33 5.31
N MET A 47 -0.22 -18.78 4.84
CA MET A 47 -0.01 -20.13 4.27
C MET A 47 -0.37 -21.30 5.21
N GLY A 48 -0.74 -21.04 6.46
CA GLY A 48 -1.35 -22.03 7.36
C GLY A 48 -2.87 -22.25 7.21
N SER A 49 -3.61 -21.47 6.42
CA SER A 49 -5.09 -21.52 6.37
C SER A 49 -5.72 -22.01 5.06
N SER A 50 -5.04 -21.87 3.92
CA SER A 50 -5.61 -22.19 2.59
C SER A 50 -4.74 -23.15 1.80
N SER A 51 -5.38 -24.09 1.09
CA SER A 51 -4.70 -25.16 0.34
C SER A 51 -4.12 -24.71 -1.00
N SER A 52 -4.62 -23.62 -1.59
CA SER A 52 -4.14 -23.04 -2.86
C SER A 52 -4.39 -21.53 -2.90
N PHE A 53 -3.70 -20.82 -3.80
CA PHE A 53 -3.93 -19.39 -3.99
C PHE A 53 -5.32 -19.10 -4.55
N SER A 54 -5.83 -19.96 -5.45
CA SER A 54 -7.20 -19.85 -5.95
C SER A 54 -8.25 -19.94 -4.83
N SER A 55 -8.07 -20.87 -3.88
CA SER A 55 -8.96 -20.99 -2.70
C SER A 55 -8.88 -19.75 -1.81
N PHE A 56 -7.68 -19.21 -1.58
CA PHE A 56 -7.49 -17.97 -0.84
C PHE A 56 -8.18 -16.78 -1.52
N VAL A 57 -8.04 -16.65 -2.84
CA VAL A 57 -8.71 -15.59 -3.61
C VAL A 57 -10.22 -15.70 -3.48
N GLN A 58 -10.77 -16.91 -3.53
CA GLN A 58 -12.20 -17.12 -3.35
C GLN A 58 -12.66 -16.68 -1.95
N GLU A 59 -11.92 -17.05 -0.90
CA GLU A 59 -12.20 -16.60 0.46
C GLU A 59 -12.18 -15.08 0.59
N VAL A 60 -11.18 -14.41 -0.01
CA VAL A 60 -11.09 -12.94 -0.01
C VAL A 60 -12.29 -12.30 -0.71
N LEU A 61 -12.72 -12.85 -1.85
CA LEU A 61 -13.88 -12.36 -2.59
C LEU A 61 -15.20 -12.61 -1.84
N ASP A 62 -15.32 -13.74 -1.14
CA ASP A 62 -16.50 -14.12 -0.37
C ASP A 62 -16.65 -13.27 0.91
N ILE A 63 -15.54 -13.01 1.62
CA ILE A 63 -15.50 -12.09 2.78
C ILE A 63 -15.87 -10.66 2.33
N GLY A 64 -15.39 -10.26 1.15
CA GLY A 64 -15.65 -8.94 0.60
C GLY A 64 -15.10 -7.80 1.47
N LEU A 65 -15.65 -6.59 1.31
CA LEU A 65 -15.10 -5.38 1.95
C LEU A 65 -15.46 -5.18 3.42
N ARG A 66 -16.53 -5.83 3.91
CA ARG A 66 -17.09 -5.56 5.24
C ARG A 66 -16.20 -6.11 6.34
N ASP A 67 -15.67 -7.32 6.14
CA ASP A 67 -14.81 -8.02 7.11
C ASP A 67 -13.39 -8.27 6.56
N ALA A 68 -13.00 -7.55 5.50
CA ALA A 68 -11.66 -7.65 4.92
C ALA A 68 -10.57 -7.26 5.94
N SER A 69 -9.58 -8.15 6.08
CA SER A 69 -8.32 -7.82 6.75
C SER A 69 -7.64 -6.63 6.09
N THR A 70 -6.93 -5.83 6.88
CA THR A 70 -6.09 -4.73 6.38
C THR A 70 -5.05 -5.20 5.36
N ALA A 71 -4.67 -6.48 5.40
CA ALA A 71 -3.71 -7.08 4.49
C ALA A 71 -4.14 -7.00 3.01
N TRP A 72 -5.42 -7.23 2.71
CA TRP A 72 -5.94 -7.28 1.33
C TRP A 72 -7.04 -6.26 1.02
N LYS A 73 -7.44 -5.42 1.98
CA LYS A 73 -8.41 -4.35 1.72
C LYS A 73 -7.87 -3.32 0.71
N PRO A 74 -8.67 -2.82 -0.25
CA PRO A 74 -8.24 -1.80 -1.20
C PRO A 74 -7.63 -0.57 -0.50
N LEU A 75 -6.51 -0.06 -1.03
CA LEU A 75 -5.79 1.10 -0.50
C LEU A 75 -6.69 2.33 -0.42
N VAL A 76 -7.54 2.58 -1.42
CA VAL A 76 -8.43 3.74 -1.39
C VAL A 76 -9.39 3.71 -0.20
N SER A 77 -9.75 2.52 0.27
CA SER A 77 -10.64 2.32 1.41
C SER A 77 -9.91 2.44 2.75
N LEU A 78 -8.60 2.17 2.77
CA LEU A 78 -7.76 2.27 3.96
C LEU A 78 -7.23 3.70 4.17
N CYS A 79 -6.78 4.33 3.09
CA CYS A 79 -5.99 5.56 3.13
C CYS A 79 -6.80 6.80 2.74
N LEU A 80 -8.00 6.62 2.15
CA LEU A 80 -8.88 7.72 1.76
C LEU A 80 -8.15 8.85 1.02
N PRO A 81 -7.43 8.55 -0.08
CA PRO A 81 -6.57 9.51 -0.78
C PRO A 81 -7.34 10.71 -1.35
N CYS A 82 -8.66 10.61 -1.50
CA CYS A 82 -9.51 11.73 -1.91
C CYS A 82 -9.83 12.70 -0.75
N LEU A 83 -9.62 12.28 0.50
CA LEU A 83 -9.97 13.04 1.70
C LEU A 83 -8.72 13.55 2.45
N VAL A 84 -7.64 12.78 2.42
CA VAL A 84 -6.37 13.13 3.06
C VAL A 84 -5.43 13.74 2.02
N GLN A 85 -4.94 14.94 2.30
CA GLN A 85 -3.93 15.61 1.46
C GLN A 85 -2.54 15.07 1.78
N TYR A 86 -2.09 14.09 1.00
CA TYR A 86 -0.75 13.55 1.09
C TYR A 86 0.27 14.45 0.38
N ASP A 87 1.40 14.70 1.03
CA ASP A 87 2.52 15.43 0.45
C ASP A 87 3.26 14.57 -0.59
N TYR A 88 3.29 13.25 -0.37
CA TYR A 88 3.95 12.28 -1.24
C TYR A 88 3.16 10.98 -1.35
N VAL A 89 3.11 10.42 -2.56
CA VAL A 89 2.63 9.07 -2.83
C VAL A 89 3.79 8.28 -3.44
N LEU A 90 4.24 7.24 -2.76
CA LEU A 90 5.43 6.47 -3.11
C LEU A 90 5.07 5.04 -3.50
N MET A 91 5.67 4.51 -4.55
CA MET A 91 5.42 3.15 -4.99
C MET A 91 6.41 2.16 -4.37
N PHE A 92 5.88 1.09 -3.76
CA PHE A 92 6.68 0.00 -3.23
C PHE A 92 7.51 -0.67 -4.35
N GLY A 93 8.81 -0.81 -4.14
CA GLY A 93 9.78 -1.32 -5.13
C GLY A 93 10.58 -0.24 -5.88
N PHE A 94 10.23 1.04 -5.76
CA PHE A 94 10.99 2.18 -6.30
C PHE A 94 11.61 3.05 -5.20
N LEU A 95 11.88 2.46 -4.03
CA LEU A 95 12.26 3.20 -2.82
C LEU A 95 13.61 3.89 -2.95
N ARG A 96 14.59 3.30 -3.65
CA ARG A 96 15.95 3.84 -3.66
C ARG A 96 16.06 5.19 -4.36
N GLN A 97 15.41 5.36 -5.51
CA GLN A 97 15.47 6.63 -6.27
C GLN A 97 14.50 7.67 -5.71
N GLU A 98 13.31 7.25 -5.25
CA GLU A 98 12.30 8.18 -4.73
C GLU A 98 12.64 8.73 -3.34
N LEU A 99 13.19 7.90 -2.44
CA LEU A 99 13.58 8.34 -1.10
C LEU A 99 14.73 9.35 -1.12
N GLY A 100 15.65 9.28 -2.09
CA GLY A 100 16.75 10.23 -2.24
C GLY A 100 16.28 11.68 -2.47
N HIS A 101 15.13 11.87 -3.11
CA HIS A 101 14.54 13.19 -3.31
C HIS A 101 13.58 13.60 -2.19
N LEU A 102 12.95 12.62 -1.52
CA LEU A 102 11.98 12.88 -0.48
C LEU A 102 12.62 13.28 0.84
N LEU A 103 13.71 12.62 1.27
CA LEU A 103 14.34 12.89 2.56
C LEU A 103 14.75 14.37 2.71
N PRO A 104 15.44 15.01 1.74
CA PRO A 104 15.80 16.42 1.86
C PRO A 104 14.58 17.34 1.89
N ARG A 105 13.52 17.02 1.12
CA ARG A 105 12.29 17.83 1.08
C ARG A 105 11.43 17.67 2.33
N ALA A 106 11.53 16.53 3.01
CA ALA A 106 10.92 16.29 4.31
C ALA A 106 11.72 16.93 5.47
N GLY A 107 12.79 17.68 5.18
CA GLY A 107 13.65 18.31 6.17
C GLY A 107 14.56 17.32 6.91
N LEU A 108 14.72 16.10 6.39
CA LEU A 108 15.62 15.10 6.93
C LEU A 108 17.05 15.32 6.39
N PRO A 109 18.08 14.98 7.19
CA PRO A 109 19.48 15.10 6.77
C PRO A 109 19.78 14.30 5.50
N ALA A 110 20.58 14.87 4.61
CA ALA A 110 20.98 14.22 3.35
C ALA A 110 21.88 12.99 3.54
N ASP A 111 22.46 12.81 4.73
CA ASP A 111 23.34 11.72 5.11
C ASP A 111 22.64 10.53 5.80
N ILE A 112 21.30 10.50 5.81
CA ILE A 112 20.56 9.32 6.26
C ILE A 112 20.97 8.11 5.43
N ARG A 113 21.59 7.13 6.09
CA ARG A 113 21.83 5.80 5.52
C ARG A 113 20.50 5.07 5.41
N LEU A 114 19.92 5.09 4.21
CA LEU A 114 18.80 4.23 3.88
C LEU A 114 19.26 2.76 3.94
N PRO A 115 18.43 1.83 4.45
CA PRO A 115 18.69 0.41 4.30
C PRO A 115 18.91 0.09 2.82
N GLU A 116 19.81 -0.84 2.49
CA GLU A 116 19.84 -1.39 1.15
C GLU A 116 18.55 -2.18 0.91
N PHE A 117 17.57 -1.53 0.30
CA PHE A 117 16.40 -2.21 -0.23
C PHE A 117 16.87 -3.00 -1.45
N SER A 118 16.99 -4.32 -1.36
CA SER A 118 17.35 -5.20 -2.48
C SER A 118 16.22 -5.29 -3.51
N ASP A 119 15.81 -4.14 -4.05
CA ASP A 119 14.64 -3.97 -4.90
C ASP A 119 14.69 -4.88 -6.13
N SER A 120 15.88 -5.09 -6.73
CA SER A 120 16.03 -5.88 -7.96
C SER A 120 15.71 -7.37 -7.77
N GLN A 121 16.34 -8.06 -6.80
CA GLN A 121 16.12 -9.49 -6.58
C GLN A 121 14.68 -9.79 -6.12
N VAL A 122 14.09 -8.86 -5.36
CA VAL A 122 12.70 -8.89 -4.93
C VAL A 122 11.76 -8.73 -6.15
N LEU A 123 11.96 -7.72 -7.00
CA LEU A 123 11.15 -7.48 -8.21
C LEU A 123 11.10 -8.69 -9.16
N TRP A 124 12.24 -9.30 -9.49
CA TRP A 124 12.28 -10.48 -10.36
C TRP A 124 11.55 -11.68 -9.75
N THR A 125 11.74 -11.92 -8.44
CA THR A 125 11.07 -13.02 -7.73
C THR A 125 9.56 -12.81 -7.65
N TYR A 126 9.11 -11.57 -7.46
CA TYR A 126 7.69 -11.27 -7.44
C TYR A 126 7.05 -11.34 -8.82
N SER A 127 7.76 -11.06 -9.92
CA SER A 127 7.19 -11.11 -11.27
C SER A 127 6.78 -12.53 -11.66
N TRP A 128 7.72 -13.49 -11.62
CA TRP A 128 7.41 -14.88 -12.00
C TRP A 128 6.37 -15.51 -11.07
N LEU A 129 6.45 -15.22 -9.77
CA LEU A 129 5.49 -15.73 -8.78
C LEU A 129 4.11 -15.14 -9.02
N SER A 130 4.02 -13.86 -9.39
CA SER A 130 2.75 -13.23 -9.73
C SER A 130 2.13 -13.89 -10.95
N GLU A 131 2.90 -14.11 -12.01
CA GLU A 131 2.40 -14.79 -13.21
C GLU A 131 1.91 -16.22 -12.90
N GLN A 132 2.69 -16.97 -12.12
CA GLN A 132 2.33 -18.33 -11.71
C GLN A 132 1.03 -18.35 -10.91
N LEU A 133 0.93 -17.55 -9.85
CA LEU A 133 -0.26 -17.49 -9.00
C LEU A 133 -1.48 -16.93 -9.75
N PHE A 134 -1.26 -15.98 -10.66
CA PHE A 134 -2.33 -15.47 -11.52
C PHE A 134 -2.83 -16.52 -12.52
N SER A 135 -1.95 -17.41 -12.99
CA SER A 135 -2.32 -18.49 -13.89
C SER A 135 -3.24 -19.54 -13.23
N GLU A 136 -3.16 -19.71 -11.91
CA GLU A 136 -4.04 -20.59 -11.13
C GLU A 136 -5.50 -20.09 -11.07
N LEU A 137 -5.73 -18.81 -11.35
CA LEU A 137 -7.05 -18.20 -11.22
C LEU A 137 -7.92 -18.42 -12.45
N SER A 138 -9.18 -18.75 -12.20
CA SER A 138 -10.21 -18.77 -13.24
C SER A 138 -10.44 -17.36 -13.82
N LEU A 139 -10.98 -17.30 -15.04
CA LEU A 139 -11.36 -16.03 -15.67
C LEU A 139 -12.31 -15.21 -14.80
N GLN A 140 -13.27 -15.88 -14.15
CA GLN A 140 -14.22 -15.23 -13.26
C GLN A 140 -13.53 -14.58 -12.06
N GLN A 141 -12.63 -15.31 -11.38
CA GLN A 141 -11.86 -14.76 -10.26
C GLN A 141 -11.01 -13.56 -10.67
N LYS A 142 -10.38 -13.61 -11.85
CA LYS A 142 -9.60 -12.49 -12.39
C LYS A 142 -10.47 -11.24 -12.56
N LEU A 143 -11.62 -11.37 -13.22
CA LEU A 143 -12.56 -10.27 -13.40
C LEU A 143 -13.10 -9.73 -12.07
N GLN A 144 -13.42 -10.61 -11.13
CA GLN A 144 -13.89 -10.21 -9.80
C GLN A 144 -12.80 -9.47 -9.01
N LEU A 145 -11.54 -9.90 -9.10
CA LEU A 145 -10.42 -9.19 -8.46
C LEU A 145 -10.18 -7.82 -9.08
N SER A 146 -10.20 -7.70 -10.42
CA SER A 146 -10.11 -6.42 -11.11
C SER A 146 -11.23 -5.47 -10.66
N GLN A 147 -12.45 -5.98 -10.54
CA GLN A 147 -13.58 -5.21 -10.03
C GLN A 147 -13.43 -4.85 -8.54
N PHE A 148 -12.94 -5.76 -7.71
CA PHE A 148 -12.72 -5.57 -6.28
C PHE A 148 -11.71 -4.44 -6.00
N TYR A 149 -10.62 -4.40 -6.78
CA TYR A 149 -9.55 -3.40 -6.68
C TYR A 149 -9.68 -2.22 -7.65
N ARG A 150 -10.80 -2.08 -8.37
CA ARG A 150 -10.98 -1.09 -9.46
C ARG A 150 -10.61 0.34 -9.06
N TRP A 151 -10.89 0.73 -7.82
CA TRP A 151 -10.62 2.07 -7.35
C TRP A 151 -9.15 2.29 -7.03
N ASP A 152 -8.43 1.26 -6.58
CA ASP A 152 -6.97 1.34 -6.43
C ASP A 152 -6.32 1.53 -7.82
N LEU A 153 -6.75 0.72 -8.79
CA LEU A 153 -6.26 0.78 -10.18
C LEU A 153 -6.60 2.11 -10.87
N SER A 154 -7.68 2.77 -10.45
CA SER A 154 -8.05 4.10 -10.94
C SER A 154 -7.34 5.24 -10.22
N ALA A 155 -7.05 5.09 -8.92
CA ALA A 155 -6.44 6.15 -8.11
C ALA A 155 -4.93 6.21 -8.28
N PHE A 156 -4.29 5.06 -8.52
CA PHE A 156 -2.84 4.92 -8.58
C PHE A 156 -2.41 4.24 -9.88
N HIS A 157 -1.27 4.67 -10.42
CA HIS A 157 -0.73 4.10 -11.65
C HIS A 157 0.09 2.85 -11.34
N PHE A 158 -0.37 1.68 -11.77
CA PHE A 158 0.36 0.40 -11.63
C PHE A 158 0.69 -0.17 -13.03
N PRO A 159 1.83 0.18 -13.64
CA PRO A 159 2.11 -0.11 -15.06
C PRO A 159 2.21 -1.60 -15.40
N HIS A 160 2.47 -2.44 -14.41
CA HIS A 160 2.65 -3.90 -14.57
C HIS A 160 1.57 -4.70 -13.84
N SER A 161 0.44 -4.10 -13.49
CA SER A 161 -0.61 -4.81 -12.78
C SER A 161 -1.28 -5.86 -13.65
N LEU A 162 -1.34 -7.09 -13.16
CA LEU A 162 -2.09 -8.17 -13.81
C LEU A 162 -3.61 -7.98 -13.72
N LEU A 163 -4.08 -7.04 -12.89
CA LEU A 163 -5.50 -6.74 -12.70
C LEU A 163 -6.02 -5.60 -13.59
N SER A 164 -5.14 -4.93 -14.35
CA SER A 164 -5.49 -3.79 -15.20
C SER A 164 -5.99 -4.15 -16.62
N GLY A 165 -6.16 -5.44 -16.91
CA GLY A 165 -6.62 -5.97 -18.21
C GLY A 165 -8.13 -6.08 -18.35
#